data_AF-A0A5X8Y215-F1
#
_entry.id   AF-A0A5X8Y215-F1
#
_cell.length_a   1.000
_cell.length_b   1.000
_cell.length_c   1.000
_cell.angle_alpha   90.00
_cell.angle_beta   90.00
_cell.angle_gamma   90.00
#
_symmetry.space_group_name_H-M   'P 1'
#
loop_
_entity.id
_entity.type
_entity.pdbx_description
1 polymer ?
#
loop_
_entity_poly.entity_id
_entity_poly.type
_entity_poly.pdbx_seq_one_letter_code
_entity_poly.pdbx_strand_id
1 'polypeptide(L)' 'MNKSKVTQYFGGVSKTAKALEISHSSVCQWSEIIPKCAALELEKITNGALKCDLSVYKNRPRKNKRRSSPDTSPTGETQ' A
#
# COMPACT_ATOMS: atom_id res chain seq x y z
N MET A 1 -5.23 8.54 4.37
CA MET A 1 -6.19 7.99 5.36
C MET A 1 -5.41 7.40 6.54
N ASN A 2 -5.77 7.76 7.78
CA ASN A 2 -5.00 7.40 8.98
C ASN A 2 -5.58 6.15 9.64
N LYS A 3 -4.69 5.24 10.07
CA LYS A 3 -5.07 4.01 10.78
C LYS A 3 -5.91 4.30 12.02
N SER A 4 -5.49 5.25 12.86
CA SER A 4 -6.19 5.60 14.11
C SER A 4 -7.64 6.02 13.88
N LYS A 5 -7.89 6.77 12.79
CA LYS A 5 -9.25 7.21 12.42
C LYS A 5 -10.14 6.03 12.02
N VAL A 6 -9.57 5.06 11.31
CA VAL A 6 -10.27 3.82 10.94
C VAL A 6 -10.57 2.98 12.17
N THR A 7 -9.57 2.73 13.02
CA THR A 7 -9.78 1.92 14.23
C THR A 7 -10.76 2.58 15.19
N GLN A 8 -10.81 3.91 15.24
CA GLN A 8 -11.80 4.64 16.03
C GLN A 8 -13.21 4.56 15.44
N TYR A 9 -13.34 4.68 14.11
CA TYR A 9 -14.63 4.56 13.42
C TYR A 9 -15.24 3.16 13.56
N PHE A 10 -14.44 2.11 13.32
CA PHE A 10 -14.90 0.73 13.47
C PHE A 10 -14.97 0.29 14.94
N GLY A 11 -14.33 0.99 15.87
CA GLY A 11 -14.25 0.60 17.28
C GLY A 11 -13.31 -0.57 17.52
N GLY A 12 -12.23 -0.66 16.75
CA GLY A 12 -11.13 -1.59 16.97
C GLY A 12 -10.59 -2.25 15.70
N VAL A 13 -9.36 -2.76 15.82
CA VAL A 13 -8.60 -3.44 14.77
C VAL A 13 -9.33 -4.69 14.27
N SER A 14 -9.94 -5.45 15.19
CA SER A 14 -10.67 -6.69 14.89
C SER A 14 -11.94 -6.44 14.07
N LYS A 15 -12.66 -5.34 14.35
CA LYS A 15 -13.86 -4.96 13.59
C LYS A 15 -13.48 -4.48 12.19
N THR A 16 -12.39 -3.72 12.05
CA THR A 16 -11.82 -3.34 10.74
C THR A 16 -11.41 -4.57 9.93
N ALA A 17 -10.75 -5.56 10.56
CA ALA A 17 -10.35 -6.80 9.89
C ALA A 17 -11.56 -7.60 9.39
N LYS A 18 -12.61 -7.72 10.21
CA LYS A 18 -13.88 -8.36 9.83
C LYS A 18 -14.58 -7.63 8.68
N ALA A 19 -14.57 -6.30 8.70
CA ALA A 19 -15.19 -5.50 7.63
C ALA A 19 -14.50 -5.69 6.28
N LEU A 20 -13.18 -5.86 6.26
CA LEU A 20 -12.40 -6.11 5.04
C LEU A 20 -12.24 -7.59 4.68
N GLU A 21 -12.73 -8.51 5.52
CA GLU A 21 -12.47 -9.95 5.41
C GLU A 21 -10.97 -10.29 5.29
N ILE A 22 -10.11 -9.55 5.97
CA ILE A 22 -8.66 -9.78 6.02
C ILE A 22 -8.20 -10.27 7.39
N SER A 23 -6.99 -10.81 7.44
CA SER A 23 -6.37 -11.20 8.71
C SER A 23 -6.09 -9.98 9.60
N HIS A 24 -6.28 -10.16 10.91
CA HIS A 24 -5.96 -9.16 11.92
C HIS A 24 -4.51 -8.67 11.81
N SER A 25 -3.57 -9.58 11.49
CA SER A 25 -2.16 -9.26 11.29
C SER A 25 -1.94 -8.21 10.20
N SER A 26 -2.74 -8.23 9.13
CA SER A 26 -2.67 -7.23 8.06
C SER A 26 -2.99 -5.83 8.57
N VAL A 27 -4.01 -5.69 9.41
CA VAL A 27 -4.41 -4.41 10.00
C VAL A 27 -3.38 -3.92 11.02
N CYS A 28 -2.79 -4.84 11.79
CA CYS A 28 -1.69 -4.52 12.70
C CYS A 28 -0.45 -3.99 11.96
N GLN A 29 -0.10 -4.60 10.83
CA GLN A 29 1.05 -4.22 10.01
C GLN A 29 0.87 -2.91 9.24
N TRP A 30 -0.32 -2.34 9.19
CA TRP A 30 -0.50 -1.01 8.61
C TRP A 30 0.29 0.03 9.40
N SER A 31 1.04 0.85 8.65
CA SER A 31 1.67 2.07 9.15
C SER A 31 0.61 3.12 9.52
N GLU A 32 1.08 4.29 9.97
CA GLU A 32 0.25 5.48 10.22
C GLU A 32 -0.73 5.76 9.06
N ILE A 33 -0.21 5.64 7.83
CA ILE A 33 -0.97 5.73 6.59
C ILE A 33 -1.30 4.31 6.13
N ILE A 34 -2.59 3.98 6.08
CA ILE A 34 -3.06 2.67 5.58
C ILE A 34 -2.77 2.53 4.08
N PRO A 35 -2.55 1.33 3.53
CA PRO A 35 -2.27 1.15 2.10
C PRO A 35 -3.49 1.47 1.21
N LYS A 36 -3.23 1.93 -0.03
CA LYS A 36 -4.26 2.35 -1.00
C LYS A 36 -5.39 1.32 -1.19
N CYS A 37 -5.04 0.04 -1.35
CA CYS A 37 -6.04 -1.01 -1.59
C CYS A 37 -7.02 -1.12 -0.42
N ALA A 38 -6.50 -1.22 0.81
CA ALA A 38 -7.34 -1.27 2.01
C ALA A 38 -8.18 -0.01 2.18
N ALA A 39 -7.60 1.15 1.88
CA ALA A 39 -8.26 2.43 2.02
C ALA A 39 -9.45 2.60 1.05
N LEU A 40 -9.33 2.10 -0.18
CA LEU A 40 -10.43 2.04 -1.15
C LEU A 40 -11.52 1.06 -0.74
N GLU A 41 -11.15 -0.11 -0.20
CA GLU A 41 -12.13 -1.08 0.32
C GLU A 41 -12.95 -0.46 1.47
N LEU A 42 -12.25 0.20 2.40
CA LEU A 42 -12.89 0.88 3.54
C LEU A 42 -13.84 1.99 3.09
N GLU A 43 -13.47 2.79 2.09
CA GLU A 43 -14.34 3.82 1.53
C GLU A 43 -15.65 3.24 0.99
N LYS A 44 -15.58 2.10 0.29
CA LYS A 44 -16.76 1.38 -0.21
C LYS A 44 -17.63 0.85 0.93
N ILE A 45 -17.03 0.16 1.90
CA ILE A 45 -17.77 -0.43 3.04
C ILE A 45 -18.42 0.65 3.89
N THR A 46 -17.72 1.77 4.08
CA THR A 46 -18.23 2.89 4.89
C THR A 46 -19.07 3.89 4.09
N ASN A 47 -19.43 3.57 2.84
CA ASN A 47 -20.23 4.44 1.96
C ASN A 47 -19.73 5.90 1.92
N GLY A 48 -18.41 6.09 1.90
CA GLY A 48 -17.79 7.42 1.87
C GLY A 48 -17.68 8.14 3.21
N ALA A 49 -18.01 7.50 4.35
CA ALA A 49 -17.80 8.10 5.68
C ALA A 49 -16.31 8.31 6.00
N LEU A 50 -15.44 7.44 5.47
CA LEU A 50 -13.99 7.61 5.54
C LEU A 50 -13.44 8.06 4.19
N LYS A 51 -13.05 9.33 4.10
CA LYS A 51 -12.51 9.94 2.88
C LYS A 51 -11.07 9.50 2.66
N CYS A 52 -10.80 8.89 1.51
CA CYS A 52 -9.48 8.38 1.18
C CYS A 52 -8.73 9.33 0.22
N ASP A 53 -7.75 10.07 0.74
CA ASP A 53 -6.89 10.89 -0.10
C ASP A 53 -5.95 10.03 -0.96
N LEU A 54 -6.22 9.96 -2.26
CA LEU A 54 -5.36 9.25 -3.21
C LEU A 54 -4.00 9.94 -3.41
N SER A 55 -3.92 11.24 -3.09
CA SER A 55 -2.72 12.07 -3.21
C SER A 55 -1.56 11.58 -2.34
N VAL A 56 -1.84 11.05 -1.14
CA VAL A 56 -0.79 10.49 -0.26
C VAL A 56 -0.16 9.20 -0.80
N TYR A 57 -0.81 8.53 -1.75
CA TYR A 57 -0.28 7.30 -2.37
C TYR A 57 0.48 7.54 -3.69
N LYS A 58 0.41 8.76 -4.23
CA LYS A 58 0.87 9.06 -5.60
C LYS A 58 2.40 9.05 -5.75
N ASN A 59 3.15 9.02 -4.65
CA ASN A 59 4.60 9.21 -4.66
C ASN A 59 5.44 7.96 -4.36
N ARG A 60 4.96 6.74 -4.66
CA ARG A 60 5.86 5.58 -4.67
C ARG A 60 6.46 5.46 -6.06
N PRO A 61 7.68 5.97 -6.35
CA PRO A 61 8.35 5.63 -7.58
C PRO A 61 8.41 4.11 -7.62
N ARG A 62 7.83 3.50 -8.65
CA ARG A 62 8.11 2.10 -8.96
C ARG A 62 9.62 2.07 -9.19
N LYS A 63 10.41 1.67 -8.19
CA LYS A 63 11.81 1.31 -8.41
C LYS A 63 11.80 -0.01 -9.18
N ASN A 64 11.39 0.06 -10.44
CA ASN A 64 11.80 -0.91 -11.43
C ASN A 64 13.29 -0.69 -11.61
N LYS A 65 14.08 -1.30 -10.73
CA LYS A 65 15.47 -1.68 -11.01
C LYS A 65 15.41 -2.80 -12.06
N ARG A 66 14.88 -2.50 -13.25
CA ARG A 66 14.99 -3.34 -14.43
C ARG A 66 15.94 -2.59 -15.35
N ARG A 67 17.10 -3.19 -15.57
CA ARG A 67 18.11 -2.86 -16.60
C ARG A 67 19.07 -1.73 -16.26
N SER A 68 20.10 -2.08 -15.50
CA SER A 68 21.46 -1.78 -15.94
C SER A 68 22.16 -3.12 -16.02
N SER A 69 21.88 -3.89 -17.07
CA SER A 69 22.83 -4.89 -17.53
C SER A 69 24.05 -4.10 -17.98
N PRO A 70 25.24 -4.27 -17.40
CA PRO A 70 26.43 -3.92 -18.15
C PRO A 70 26.53 -4.98 -19.25
N ASP A 71 26.14 -4.59 -20.46
CA ASP A 71 26.62 -5.24 -21.67
C ASP A 71 28.16 -5.20 -21.60
N THR A 72 28.75 -6.31 -21.18
CA THR A 72 30.20 -6.50 -21.22
C THR A 72 30.47 -7.43 -22.38
N SER A 73 30.37 -6.88 -23.59
CA SER A 73 31.05 -7.43 -24.75
C SER A 73 31.76 -6.30 -25.47
N PRO A 74 33.07 -6.10 -25.25
CA PRO A 74 33.94 -5.66 -26.33
C PRO A 74 34.50 -6.91 -26.99
N THR A 75 33.99 -7.20 -28.19
CA THR A 75 34.80 -7.76 -29.26
C THR A 75 36.09 -6.92 -29.37
N GLY A 76 37.25 -7.57 -29.34
CA GLY A 76 38.54 -6.93 -29.50
C GLY A 76 39.66 -7.97 -29.49
N GLU A 77 40.03 -8.38 -30.71
CA GLU A 77 41.36 -8.78 -31.20
C GLU A 77 42.62 -8.65 -30.30
N THR A 78 43.65 -9.48 -30.63
CA THR A 78 45.12 -9.39 -30.33
C THR A 78 45.61 -10.51 -29.38
N GLN A 79 46.47 -11.49 -29.73
CA GLN A 79 47.37 -11.77 -30.87
C GLN A 79 47.24 -13.22 -31.35
#